data_AF-A0A7X8ZGB5-F1
#
_entry.id   AF-A0A7X8ZGB5-F1
#
_cell.length_a   1.000
_cell.length_b   1.000
_cell.length_c   1.000
_cell.angle_alpha   90.00
_cell.angle_beta   90.00
_cell.angle_gamma   90.00
#
_symmetry.space_group_name_H-M   'P 1'
#
loop_
_entity.id
_entity.type
_entity.pdbx_description
1 polymer ?
#
loop_
_entity_poly.entity_id
_entity_poly.type
_entity_poly.pdbx_seq_one_letter_code
_entity_poly.pdbx_strand_id
1 'polypeptide(L)'
;MRVKKSAELDALLAASAARAKGKKKPASKQPLQPVPAPVPAPPPPQRILGLDTALRKTGWGLIDSNGQHFTAVDCGVISSLPKASLSDCLRRLNGAIKELITRYHPDIAIIEGGFYCKNVRTAII
;
A
#
# COMPACT_ATOMS: atom_id res chain seq x y z
N MET A 1 -24.61 16.64 -33.59
CA MET A 1 -25.45 17.29 -32.55
C MET A 1 -25.23 18.79 -32.62
N ARG A 2 -26.29 19.58 -32.87
CA ARG A 2 -26.22 21.05 -33.04
C ARG A 2 -26.56 21.69 -31.70
N VAL A 3 -25.56 22.21 -30.98
CA VAL A 3 -25.77 22.89 -29.70
C VAL A 3 -26.47 24.22 -29.99
N LYS A 4 -27.68 24.41 -29.46
CA LYS A 4 -28.42 25.67 -29.60
C LYS A 4 -27.71 26.76 -28.80
N LYS A 5 -27.49 27.91 -29.44
CA LYS A 5 -26.92 29.11 -28.81
C LYS A 5 -27.93 29.63 -27.78
N SER A 6 -27.60 29.56 -26.49
CA SER A 6 -28.42 30.08 -25.39
C SER A 6 -27.67 31.19 -24.66
N ALA A 7 -28.41 32.16 -24.12
CA ALA A 7 -27.85 33.31 -23.40
C ALA A 7 -27.00 32.90 -22.17
N GLU A 8 -27.27 31.72 -21.61
CA GLU A 8 -26.51 31.14 -20.50
C GLU A 8 -25.08 30.75 -20.91
N LEU A 9 -24.88 30.29 -22.15
CA LEU A 9 -23.55 29.92 -22.66
C LEU A 9 -22.67 31.15 -22.88
N ASP A 10 -23.27 32.25 -23.37
CA ASP A 10 -22.57 33.53 -23.54
C ASP A 10 -22.19 34.14 -22.18
N ALA A 11 -23.06 34.00 -21.16
CA ALA A 11 -22.76 34.44 -19.80
C ALA A 11 -21.59 33.65 -19.17
N LEU A 12 -21.54 32.33 -19.37
CA LEU A 12 -20.45 31.47 -18.90
C LEU A 12 -19.13 31.76 -19.60
N LEU A 13 -19.14 32.03 -20.91
CA LEU A 13 -17.95 32.43 -21.66
C LEU A 13 -17.44 33.82 -21.23
N ALA A 14 -18.33 34.78 -20.98
CA ALA A 14 -17.97 36.10 -20.46
C ALA A 14 -17.36 36.03 -19.06
N ALA A 15 -17.93 35.21 -18.16
CA ALA A 15 -17.38 34.97 -16.82
C ALA A 15 -15.98 34.32 -16.86
N SER A 16 -15.75 33.44 -17.83
CA SER A 16 -14.45 32.79 -18.07
C SER A 16 -13.39 33.77 -18.56
N ALA A 17 -13.77 34.69 -19.47
CA ALA A 17 -12.87 35.71 -20.00
C ALA A 17 -12.47 36.77 -18.96
N ALA A 18 -13.36 37.10 -18.02
CA ALA A 18 -13.05 38.00 -16.91
C ALA A 18 -12.00 37.40 -15.96
N ARG A 19 -12.01 36.07 -15.78
CA ARG A 19 -11.02 35.35 -14.95
C ARG A 19 -9.64 35.28 -15.59
N ALA A 20 -9.57 35.31 -16.93
CA ALA A 20 -8.30 35.32 -17.68
C ALA A 20 -7.56 36.67 -17.64
N LYS A 21 -8.24 37.77 -17.29
CA LYS A 21 -7.64 39.11 -17.14
C LYS A 21 -7.51 39.53 -15.67
N GLY A 22 -6.84 38.69 -14.87
CA GLY A 22 -6.38 39.09 -13.54
C GLY A 22 -5.38 40.24 -13.64
N LYS A 23 -5.79 41.46 -13.31
CA LYS A 23 -4.91 42.62 -13.15
C LYS A 23 -3.88 42.31 -12.05
N LYS A 24 -2.58 42.31 -12.38
CA LYS A 24 -1.51 42.27 -11.38
C LYS A 24 -1.60 43.53 -10.51
N LYS A 25 -1.88 43.34 -9.22
CA LYS A 25 -1.83 44.39 -8.20
C LYS A 25 -0.36 44.82 -8.01
N PRO A 26 -0.03 46.12 -7.90
CA PRO A 26 1.36 46.54 -7.70
C PRO A 26 1.87 46.01 -6.35
N ALA A 27 3.09 45.49 -6.36
CA ALA A 27 3.71 44.85 -5.21
C ALA A 27 3.91 45.85 -4.07
N SER A 28 3.11 45.74 -3.01
CA SER A 28 3.50 46.28 -1.72
C SER A 28 4.71 45.49 -1.24
N LYS A 29 5.81 46.17 -0.90
CA LYS A 29 6.97 45.56 -0.22
C LYS A 29 6.49 44.99 1.12
N GLN A 30 6.03 43.75 1.11
CA GLN A 30 5.84 42.98 2.33
C GLN A 30 7.23 42.65 2.88
N PRO A 31 7.44 42.74 4.20
CA PRO A 31 8.62 42.16 4.83
C PRO A 31 8.70 40.69 4.41
N LEU A 32 9.90 40.22 4.04
CA LEU A 32 10.15 38.83 3.66
C LEU A 32 9.56 37.93 4.75
N GLN A 33 8.52 37.17 4.40
CA GLN A 33 8.00 36.14 5.27
C GLN A 33 9.14 35.12 5.49
N PRO A 34 9.39 34.67 6.74
CA PRO A 34 10.37 33.62 6.96
C PRO A 34 9.99 32.41 6.10
N VAL A 35 10.96 31.87 5.38
CA VAL A 35 10.79 30.67 4.54
C VAL A 35 10.13 29.59 5.41
N PRO A 36 8.99 29.00 5.00
CA PRO A 36 8.38 27.93 5.77
C PRO A 36 9.43 26.83 5.96
N ALA A 37 9.56 26.33 7.19
CA ALA A 37 10.41 25.19 7.50
C ALA A 37 10.13 24.06 6.50
N PRO A 38 11.16 23.29 6.10
CA PRO A 38 10.98 22.20 5.14
C PRO A 38 9.83 21.31 5.60
N VAL A 39 8.83 21.14 4.74
CA VAL A 39 7.70 20.23 4.99
C VAL A 39 8.33 18.86 5.29
N PRO A 40 8.03 18.22 6.43
CA PRO A 40 8.62 16.94 6.75
C PRO A 40 8.31 15.96 5.62
N ALA A 41 9.31 15.19 5.21
CA ALA A 41 9.12 14.16 4.20
C ALA A 41 7.96 13.25 4.62
N PRO A 42 7.11 12.79 3.69
CA PRO A 42 6.06 11.85 4.04
C PRO A 42 6.70 10.64 4.74
N PRO A 43 6.04 10.06 5.76
CA PRO A 43 6.59 8.91 6.45
C PRO A 43 6.91 7.81 5.44
N PRO A 44 8.01 7.06 5.63
CA PRO A 44 8.34 5.95 4.75
C PRO A 44 7.15 4.97 4.70
N PRO A 45 6.88 4.37 3.53
CA PRO A 45 5.77 3.44 3.42
C PRO A 45 5.99 2.27 4.39
N GLN A 46 4.93 1.89 5.09
CA GLN A 46 4.91 0.79 6.03
C GLN A 46 4.94 -0.53 5.28
N ARG A 47 5.90 -1.39 5.63
CA ARG A 47 6.08 -2.69 5.01
C ARG A 47 5.32 -3.77 5.78
N ILE A 48 4.43 -4.46 5.08
CA ILE A 48 3.49 -5.44 5.66
C ILE A 48 3.74 -6.80 5.02
N LEU A 49 4.03 -7.81 5.86
CA LEU A 49 4.15 -9.21 5.47
C LEU A 49 2.84 -9.95 5.77
N GLY A 50 2.16 -10.46 4.76
CA GLY A 50 1.02 -11.36 4.89
C GLY A 50 1.45 -12.83 4.81
N LEU A 51 0.89 -13.67 5.67
CA LEU A 51 1.15 -15.11 5.73
C LEU A 51 -0.17 -15.90 5.70
N ASP A 52 -0.31 -16.76 4.69
CA ASP A 52 -1.34 -17.79 4.58
C ASP A 52 -0.68 -19.13 4.97
N THR A 53 -0.91 -19.55 6.22
CA THR A 53 -0.15 -20.62 6.83
C THR A 53 -0.78 -21.98 6.65
N ALA A 54 -0.04 -22.90 6.01
CA ALA A 54 -0.30 -24.33 6.05
C ALA A 54 1.02 -25.11 6.14
N LEU A 55 1.07 -26.20 6.93
CA LEU A 55 2.34 -26.86 7.27
C LEU A 55 3.24 -27.17 6.06
N ARG A 56 2.66 -27.71 4.99
CA ARG A 56 3.45 -28.15 3.83
C ARG A 56 3.65 -27.07 2.78
N LYS A 57 2.79 -26.07 2.75
CA LYS A 57 2.78 -24.99 1.76
C LYS A 57 2.21 -23.72 2.40
N THR A 58 3.10 -22.87 2.91
CA THR A 58 2.72 -21.55 3.43
C THR A 58 2.92 -20.52 2.33
N GLY A 59 1.86 -19.81 1.96
CA GLY A 59 1.93 -18.64 1.08
C GLY A 59 2.37 -17.41 1.85
N TRP A 60 3.14 -16.53 1.20
CA TRP A 60 3.49 -15.23 1.76
C TRP A 60 3.46 -14.14 0.69
N GLY A 61 3.16 -12.92 1.13
CA GLY A 61 3.16 -11.73 0.29
C GLY A 61 3.64 -10.52 1.07
N LEU A 62 4.34 -9.61 0.40
CA LEU A 62 4.92 -8.42 0.99
C LEU A 62 4.42 -7.20 0.23
N ILE A 63 3.89 -6.22 0.96
CA ILE A 63 3.38 -4.98 0.39
C ILE A 63 3.92 -3.78 1.17
N ASP A 64 4.12 -2.67 0.47
CA ASP A 64 4.40 -1.36 1.05
C ASP A 64 3.11 -0.53 1.03
N SER A 65 2.76 0.10 2.15
CA SER A 65 1.57 0.93 2.29
C SER A 65 1.88 2.30 2.86
N ASN A 66 1.34 3.35 2.25
CA ASN A 66 1.31 4.70 2.84
C ASN A 66 -0.08 5.07 3.39
N GLY A 67 -0.91 4.06 3.67
CA GLY A 67 -2.29 4.20 4.15
C GLY A 67 -3.33 4.48 3.06
N GLN A 68 -2.92 4.97 1.88
CA GLN A 68 -3.83 5.21 0.75
C GLN A 68 -3.49 4.38 -0.49
N HIS A 69 -2.22 4.01 -0.64
CA HIS A 69 -1.73 3.23 -1.76
C HIS A 69 -1.01 1.99 -1.23
N PHE A 70 -1.18 0.89 -1.95
CA PHE A 70 -0.49 -0.38 -1.72
C PHE A 70 0.38 -0.70 -2.93
N THR A 71 1.64 -1.06 -2.70
CA THR A 71 2.56 -1.51 -3.74
C THR A 71 3.02 -2.92 -3.40
N ALA A 72 2.88 -3.84 -4.35
CA ALA A 72 3.44 -5.18 -4.19
C ALA A 72 4.97 -5.13 -4.23
N VAL A 73 5.61 -5.68 -3.21
CA VAL A 73 7.07 -5.74 -3.10
C VAL A 73 7.57 -7.10 -3.58
N ASP A 74 7.03 -8.18 -3.02
CA ASP A 74 7.40 -9.55 -3.38
C ASP A 74 6.33 -10.55 -2.90
N CYS A 75 6.36 -11.77 -3.41
CA CYS A 75 5.51 -12.86 -2.93
C CYS A 75 6.13 -14.22 -3.21
N GLY A 76 5.67 -15.24 -2.50
CA GLY A 76 6.16 -16.59 -2.72
C GLY A 76 5.48 -17.65 -1.88
N VAL A 77 6.06 -18.85 -1.93
CA VAL A 77 5.56 -20.03 -1.22
C VAL A 77 6.71 -20.75 -0.53
N ILE A 78 6.55 -20.98 0.77
CA ILE A 78 7.43 -21.84 1.56
C ILE A 78 6.88 -23.26 1.47
N SER A 79 7.64 -24.17 0.88
CA SER A 79 7.23 -25.56 0.72
C SER A 79 8.14 -26.55 1.45
N SER A 80 7.53 -27.60 1.98
CA SER A 80 8.19 -28.75 2.58
C SER A 80 7.99 -30.00 1.73
N LEU A 81 8.93 -30.94 1.82
CA LEU A 81 8.84 -32.22 1.11
C LEU A 81 7.60 -33.02 1.56
N PRO A 82 6.90 -33.74 0.67
CA PRO A 82 5.71 -34.50 1.01
C PRO A 82 5.90 -35.53 2.13
N LYS A 83 7.11 -36.09 2.24
CA LYS A 83 7.48 -37.11 3.24
C LYS A 83 8.23 -36.54 4.46
N ALA A 84 8.36 -35.21 4.57
CA ALA A 84 8.99 -34.59 5.72
C ALA A 84 8.14 -34.82 6.98
N SER A 85 8.83 -35.06 8.10
CA SER A 85 8.20 -35.13 9.42
C SER A 85 7.58 -33.80 9.80
N LEU A 86 6.60 -33.81 10.71
CA LEU A 86 6.01 -32.59 11.26
C LEU A 86 7.08 -31.61 11.77
N SER A 87 8.04 -32.12 12.55
CA SER A 87 9.14 -31.34 13.11
C SER A 87 10.03 -30.73 12.02
N ASP A 88 10.32 -31.45 10.94
CA ASP A 88 11.10 -30.92 9.82
C ASP A 88 10.34 -29.82 9.07
N CYS A 89 9.03 -29.99 8.88
CA CYS A 89 8.19 -28.98 8.26
C CYS A 89 8.16 -27.69 9.10
N LEU A 90 7.95 -27.80 10.42
CA LEU A 90 7.96 -26.66 11.33
C LEU A 90 9.33 -25.98 11.38
N ARG A 91 10.43 -26.77 11.40
CA ARG A 91 11.80 -26.22 11.35
C ARG A 91 12.02 -25.43 10.07
N ARG A 92 11.60 -25.97 8.92
CA ARG A 92 11.75 -25.31 7.62
C ARG A 92 10.91 -24.05 7.52
N LEU A 93 9.66 -24.10 7.98
CA LEU A 93 8.77 -22.94 8.01
C LEU A 93 9.35 -21.82 8.89
N ASN A 94 9.77 -22.14 10.11
CA ASN A 94 10.40 -21.18 11.02
C ASN A 94 11.67 -20.55 10.43
N GLY A 95 12.54 -21.37 9.83
CA GLY A 95 13.77 -20.88 9.18
C GLY A 95 13.47 -19.93 8.02
N ALA A 96 12.52 -20.29 7.16
CA ALA A 96 12.14 -19.48 6.02
C ALA A 96 11.48 -18.15 6.44
N ILE A 97 10.60 -18.17 7.46
CA ILE A 97 10.00 -16.94 7.99
C ILE A 97 11.08 -16.02 8.59
N LYS A 98 12.05 -16.57 9.34
CA LYS A 98 13.19 -15.79 9.84
C LYS A 98 13.99 -15.15 8.71
N GLU A 99 14.25 -15.89 7.64
CA GLU A 99 14.93 -15.36 6.46
C GLU A 99 14.14 -14.21 5.82
N LEU A 100 12.82 -14.34 5.68
CA LEU A 100 11.96 -13.26 5.17
C LEU A 100 12.02 -12.02 6.06
N ILE A 101 11.93 -12.18 7.38
CA ILE A 101 12.02 -11.07 8.34
C ILE A 101 13.38 -10.38 8.26
N THR A 102 14.47 -11.15 8.22
CA THR A 102 15.83 -10.60 8.10
C THR A 102 16.07 -9.93 6.76
N ARG A 103 15.52 -10.48 5.67
CA ARG A 103 15.73 -9.93 4.32
C ARG A 103 14.93 -8.66 4.07
N TYR A 104 13.66 -8.64 4.47
CA TYR A 104 12.74 -7.58 4.08
C TYR A 104 12.43 -6.57 5.18
N HIS A 105 12.76 -6.86 6.44
CA HIS A 105 12.48 -6.02 7.60
C HIS A 105 11.04 -5.47 7.61
N PRO A 106 10.01 -6.33 7.61
CA PRO A 106 8.63 -5.87 7.66
C PRO A 106 8.33 -5.19 8.99
N ASP A 107 7.56 -4.09 8.95
CA ASP A 107 7.08 -3.38 10.14
C ASP A 107 5.93 -4.14 10.81
N ILE A 108 5.10 -4.80 10.00
CA ILE A 108 3.94 -5.57 10.46
C ILE A 108 3.94 -6.94 9.78
N ALA A 109 3.61 -7.98 10.54
CA ALA A 109 3.26 -9.29 10.01
C ALA A 109 1.79 -9.61 10.33
N ILE A 110 1.06 -10.09 9.32
CA ILE A 110 -0.34 -10.51 9.40
C ILE A 110 -0.37 -12.00 9.10
N ILE A 111 -1.04 -12.77 9.95
CA ILE A 111 -1.19 -14.22 9.80
C ILE A 111 -2.68 -14.51 9.66
N GLU A 112 -3.05 -15.33 8.68
CA GLU A 112 -4.42 -15.81 8.54
C GLU A 112 -4.86 -16.60 9.79
N GLY A 113 -6.06 -16.33 10.29
CA GLY A 113 -6.65 -17.12 11.38
C GLY A 113 -6.96 -18.54 10.92
N GLY A 114 -6.66 -19.54 11.75
CA GLY A 114 -6.95 -20.93 11.42
C GLY A 114 -8.46 -21.19 11.25
N PHE A 115 -8.88 -21.67 10.09
CA PHE A 115 -10.22 -22.21 9.89
C PHE A 115 -10.31 -23.63 10.48
N TYR A 116 -11.18 -23.84 11.47
CA TYR A 116 -11.43 -25.16 12.04
C TYR A 116 -12.07 -26.09 10.99
N CYS A 117 -11.28 -26.97 10.37
CA CYS A 117 -11.80 -28.01 9.49
C CYS A 117 -12.25 -29.23 10.30
N LYS A 118 -13.49 -29.71 10.10
CA LYS A 118 -14.03 -30.95 10.71
C LYS A 118 -13.16 -32.21 10.50
N ASN A 119 -12.24 -32.18 9.52
CA ASN A 119 -11.25 -33.22 9.32
C ASN A 119 -9.95 -32.86 10.04
N VAL A 120 -9.65 -33.61 11.11
CA VAL A 120 -8.40 -33.48 11.90
C VAL A 120 -7.13 -33.65 11.03
N ARG A 121 -7.23 -34.35 9.89
CA ARG A 121 -6.11 -34.49 8.93
C ARG A 121 -5.77 -33.22 8.15
N THR A 122 -6.67 -32.23 8.08
CA THR A 122 -6.49 -30.98 7.31
C THR A 122 -6.43 -29.75 8.19
N ALA A 123 -6.82 -29.86 9.46
CA ALA A 123 -6.72 -28.78 10.43
C ALA A 123 -5.30 -28.75 11.01
N ILE A 124 -4.39 -28.05 10.33
CA ILE A 124 -3.02 -27.77 10.79
C ILE A 124 -2.35 -29.02 11.41
N ILE A 125 -1.91 -29.93 10.54
CA ILE A 125 -0.75 -30.77 10.86
C ILE A 125 0.34 -30.28 9.96
#